data_AF-A0A2H0S8Q9-F1
#
_entry.id   AF-A0A2H0S8Q9-F1
#
_cell.length_a   1.000
_cell.length_b   1.000
_cell.length_c   1.000
_cell.angle_alpha   90.00
_cell.angle_beta   90.00
_cell.angle_gamma   90.00
#
_symmetry.space_group_name_H-M   'P 1'
#
loop_
_entity.id
_entity.type
_entity.pdbx_description
1 polymer ?
#
loop_
_entity_poly.entity_id
_entity_poly.type
_entity_poly.pdbx_seq_one_letter_code
_entity_poly.pdbx_strand_id
1 'polypeptide(L)'
;MNKHIAILCASICVGLCIPQLSVQAEQLFDTPKYSGRDPEEHPILAPCGRFDRRYQHLLFADRKIEEWPKMYHTKVNAVIEEYLKPAKIECDAESYDALSEPGDELLELAESLPTWNDQEVPLSRLDTSRVLLEYLRVYECALMEFDEFVFYDTRQEEYDDQGDSGFLKYFLSDLMNSAVLRSEIIVRERSIARTSLHRAITLMGAFDRLGPLDAELECMQRFSLDMRNIAALSAETSACLPRIWNAKDSLRDIKDE
;
A
#
# COMPACT_ATOMS: atom_id res chain seq x y z
N MET A 1 14.17 -68.52 -66.14
CA MET A 1 14.77 -67.79 -67.29
C MET A 1 14.77 -66.30 -66.97
N ASN A 2 15.97 -65.70 -67.01
CA ASN A 2 16.37 -64.29 -67.23
C ASN A 2 15.49 -63.17 -66.66
N LYS A 3 15.94 -62.38 -65.67
CA LYS A 3 17.02 -61.35 -65.63
C LYS A 3 16.79 -60.14 -66.55
N HIS A 4 17.09 -58.97 -65.96
CA HIS A 4 17.31 -57.62 -66.52
C HIS A 4 16.07 -56.72 -66.55
N ILE A 5 16.02 -55.46 -66.10
CA ILE A 5 16.98 -54.38 -65.72
C ILE A 5 16.08 -53.36 -64.95
N ALA A 6 16.30 -52.99 -63.69
CA ALA A 6 17.26 -52.04 -63.13
C ALA A 6 17.06 -50.57 -63.60
N ILE A 7 17.19 -49.63 -62.64
CA ILE A 7 17.79 -48.27 -62.73
C ILE A 7 16.85 -47.04 -62.52
N LEU A 8 17.14 -46.34 -61.39
CA LEU A 8 17.09 -44.88 -61.08
C LEU A 8 15.69 -44.20 -61.01
N CYS A 9 15.37 -43.28 -60.11
CA CYS A 9 16.10 -42.29 -59.30
C CYS A 9 15.32 -42.14 -57.96
N ALA A 10 15.95 -42.20 -56.80
CA ALA A 10 16.62 -41.07 -56.12
C ALA A 10 15.69 -39.92 -55.73
N SER A 11 15.83 -39.49 -54.46
CA SER A 11 15.45 -38.17 -53.93
C SER A 11 13.94 -37.97 -53.67
N ILE A 12 13.43 -37.52 -52.51
CA ILE A 12 14.03 -36.86 -51.34
C ILE A 12 13.10 -37.16 -50.15
N CYS A 13 13.64 -37.78 -49.10
CA CYS A 13 13.10 -37.63 -47.75
C CYS A 13 13.35 -36.18 -47.33
N VAL A 14 12.41 -35.28 -47.62
CA VAL A 14 12.37 -33.96 -46.99
C VAL A 14 11.73 -34.16 -45.62
N GLY A 15 12.49 -34.77 -44.73
CA GLY A 15 12.40 -34.47 -43.31
C GLY A 15 12.82 -33.02 -43.15
N LEU A 16 11.87 -32.10 -43.29
CA LEU A 16 12.08 -30.74 -42.81
C LEU A 16 11.82 -30.78 -41.32
N CYS A 17 12.93 -30.82 -40.58
CA CYS A 17 13.04 -30.38 -39.22
C CYS A 17 12.12 -29.18 -38.99
N ILE A 18 11.04 -29.38 -38.25
CA ILE A 18 10.52 -28.32 -37.41
C ILE A 18 11.61 -28.19 -36.36
N PRO A 19 12.45 -27.13 -36.35
CA PRO A 19 13.22 -26.87 -35.15
C PRO A 19 12.16 -26.72 -34.06
N GLN A 20 12.17 -27.63 -33.10
CA GLN A 20 11.63 -27.35 -31.80
C GLN A 20 12.39 -26.12 -31.33
N LEU A 21 11.83 -24.94 -31.62
CA LEU A 21 11.99 -23.77 -30.79
C LEU A 21 11.37 -24.16 -29.45
N SER A 22 12.08 -24.99 -28.70
CA SER A 22 12.11 -24.86 -27.26
C SER A 22 12.70 -23.49 -27.03
N VAL A 23 11.85 -22.48 -27.11
CA VAL A 23 12.04 -21.25 -26.36
C VAL A 23 12.02 -21.75 -24.92
N GLN A 24 13.20 -22.13 -24.43
CA GLN A 24 13.50 -22.02 -23.03
C GLN A 24 13.27 -20.54 -22.77
N ALA A 25 12.10 -20.23 -22.21
CA ALA A 25 11.87 -19.00 -21.50
C ALA A 25 12.81 -19.05 -20.29
N GLU A 26 14.10 -18.87 -20.56
CA GLU A 26 15.08 -18.51 -19.56
C GLU A 26 14.53 -17.23 -18.95
N GLN A 27 14.24 -17.29 -17.65
CA GLN A 27 13.59 -16.23 -16.89
C GLN A 27 14.44 -14.96 -17.04
N LEU A 28 14.09 -14.11 -18.02
CA LEU A 28 14.81 -12.88 -18.34
C LEU A 28 14.46 -11.73 -17.39
N PHE A 29 13.95 -12.06 -16.21
CA PHE A 29 13.68 -11.11 -15.14
C PHE A 29 14.30 -11.69 -13.88
N ASP A 30 15.60 -11.43 -13.72
CA ASP A 30 16.24 -11.50 -12.41
C ASP A 30 15.57 -10.40 -11.58
N THR A 31 14.57 -10.80 -10.78
CA THR A 31 13.92 -9.89 -9.84
C THR A 31 15.00 -9.31 -8.97
N PRO A 32 15.17 -7.98 -8.95
CA PRO A 32 16.29 -7.40 -8.26
C PRO A 32 16.23 -7.79 -6.78
N LYS A 33 17.32 -8.37 -6.28
CA LYS A 33 17.52 -8.78 -4.88
C LYS A 33 17.48 -7.57 -3.96
N TYR A 34 16.30 -7.02 -3.71
CA TYR A 34 16.13 -5.85 -2.84
C TYR A 34 15.85 -6.21 -1.38
N SER A 35 15.44 -7.44 -1.08
CA SER A 35 15.16 -7.86 0.31
C SER A 35 16.30 -8.63 0.98
N GLY A 36 17.26 -9.18 0.21
CA GLY A 36 18.28 -10.09 0.75
C GLY A 36 17.71 -11.41 1.32
N ARG A 37 16.41 -11.68 1.14
CA ARG A 37 15.70 -12.86 1.63
C ARG A 37 15.38 -13.84 0.51
N ASP A 38 15.02 -15.07 0.88
CA ASP A 38 14.64 -16.10 -0.07
C ASP A 38 13.42 -15.64 -0.90
N PRO A 39 13.53 -15.57 -2.24
CA PRO A 39 12.43 -15.15 -3.10
C PRO A 39 11.22 -16.10 -3.05
N GLU A 40 11.37 -17.33 -2.54
CA GLU A 40 10.22 -18.22 -2.32
C GLU A 40 9.41 -17.84 -1.08
N GLU A 41 10.06 -17.29 -0.05
CA GLU A 41 9.44 -16.86 1.21
C GLU A 41 8.87 -15.43 1.10
N HIS A 42 9.57 -14.53 0.40
CA HIS A 42 9.15 -13.13 0.19
C HIS A 42 9.19 -12.71 -1.28
N PRO A 43 8.38 -13.33 -2.16
CA PRO A 43 8.33 -12.96 -3.56
C PRO A 43 7.79 -11.54 -3.74
N ILE A 44 8.63 -10.64 -4.25
CA ILE A 44 8.20 -9.34 -4.74
C ILE A 44 7.25 -9.57 -5.93
N LEU A 45 6.01 -9.10 -5.82
CA LEU A 45 4.96 -9.33 -6.82
C LEU A 45 4.63 -10.81 -7.03
N ALA A 46 4.52 -11.58 -5.94
CA ALA A 46 4.10 -12.98 -5.98
C ALA A 46 2.84 -13.19 -6.85
N PRO A 47 2.68 -14.34 -7.53
CA PRO A 47 1.40 -14.66 -8.14
C PRO A 47 0.29 -14.52 -7.09
N CYS A 48 -0.76 -13.82 -7.48
CA CYS A 48 -1.86 -13.39 -6.64
C CYS A 48 -3.12 -14.11 -7.12
N GLY A 49 -3.80 -14.77 -6.19
CA GLY A 49 -5.09 -15.41 -6.43
C GLY A 49 -5.84 -15.52 -5.12
N ARG A 50 -7.18 -15.49 -5.16
CA ARG A 50 -8.01 -15.53 -3.95
C ARG A 50 -7.84 -16.83 -3.17
N PHE A 51 -7.51 -17.93 -3.85
CA PHE A 51 -7.27 -19.25 -3.23
C PHE A 51 -5.82 -19.49 -2.81
N ASP A 52 -4.93 -18.55 -3.09
CA ASP A 52 -3.57 -18.66 -2.60
C ASP A 52 -3.58 -18.53 -1.07
N ARG A 53 -3.01 -19.54 -0.40
CA ARG A 53 -2.95 -19.65 1.06
C ARG A 53 -2.35 -18.41 1.71
N ARG A 54 -1.43 -17.75 1.02
CA ARG A 54 -0.75 -16.55 1.49
C ARG A 54 -1.67 -15.35 1.63
N TYR A 55 -2.81 -15.32 0.94
CA TYR A 55 -3.76 -14.20 0.95
C TYR A 55 -5.13 -14.57 1.55
N GLN A 56 -5.29 -15.77 2.10
CA GLN A 56 -6.58 -16.25 2.65
C GLN A 56 -7.15 -15.33 3.74
N HIS A 57 -6.29 -14.73 4.57
CA HIS A 57 -6.69 -13.83 5.63
C HIS A 57 -7.28 -12.48 5.13
N LEU A 58 -7.17 -12.18 3.83
CA LEU A 58 -7.83 -11.02 3.22
C LEU A 58 -9.33 -11.24 2.97
N LEU A 59 -9.83 -12.45 3.24
CA LEU A 59 -11.25 -12.83 3.22
C LEU A 59 -11.94 -12.72 1.86
N PHE A 60 -11.22 -12.43 0.77
CA PHE A 60 -11.80 -12.41 -0.58
C PHE A 60 -12.30 -13.80 -1.02
N ALA A 61 -11.75 -14.89 -0.49
CA ALA A 61 -12.24 -16.24 -0.79
C ALA A 61 -13.56 -16.59 -0.07
N ASP A 62 -13.79 -16.01 1.11
CA ASP A 62 -14.89 -16.40 2.01
C ASP A 62 -16.10 -15.46 1.94
N ARG A 63 -15.94 -14.32 1.25
CA ARG A 63 -16.94 -13.25 1.15
C ARG A 63 -17.45 -13.15 -0.27
N LYS A 64 -18.69 -12.70 -0.41
CA LYS A 64 -19.31 -12.50 -1.72
C LYS A 64 -18.75 -11.27 -2.41
N ILE A 65 -18.74 -11.33 -3.74
CA ILE A 65 -18.23 -10.23 -4.59
C ILE A 65 -18.90 -8.88 -4.31
N GLU A 66 -20.16 -8.85 -3.85
CA GLU A 66 -20.85 -7.60 -3.52
C GLU A 66 -20.27 -6.90 -2.28
N GLU A 67 -19.60 -7.64 -1.39
CA GLU A 67 -18.98 -7.10 -0.17
C GLU A 67 -17.56 -6.60 -0.42
N TRP A 68 -16.86 -7.14 -1.42
CA TRP A 68 -15.45 -6.85 -1.65
C TRP A 68 -15.14 -5.37 -1.86
N PRO A 69 -15.92 -4.60 -2.66
CA PRO A 69 -15.66 -3.17 -2.86
C PRO A 69 -15.68 -2.42 -1.52
N LYS A 70 -16.70 -2.69 -0.70
CA LYS A 70 -16.83 -2.04 0.60
C LYS A 70 -15.66 -2.41 1.49
N MET A 71 -15.26 -3.67 1.55
CA MET A 71 -14.13 -4.12 2.35
C MET A 71 -12.83 -3.44 1.94
N TYR A 72 -12.51 -3.47 0.64
CA TYR A 72 -11.33 -2.84 0.07
C TYR A 72 -11.30 -1.33 0.36
N HIS A 73 -12.35 -0.61 -0.01
CA HIS A 73 -12.39 0.85 0.16
C HIS A 73 -12.40 1.26 1.63
N THR A 74 -13.01 0.46 2.52
CA THR A 74 -12.99 0.73 3.97
C THR A 74 -11.57 0.61 4.53
N LYS A 75 -10.85 -0.49 4.23
CA LYS A 75 -9.47 -0.67 4.69
C LYS A 75 -8.54 0.40 4.13
N VAL A 76 -8.62 0.67 2.82
CA VAL A 76 -7.80 1.72 2.19
C VAL A 76 -8.09 3.09 2.78
N ASN A 77 -9.37 3.42 3.01
CA ASN A 77 -9.74 4.70 3.61
C ASN A 77 -9.26 4.82 5.05
N ALA A 78 -9.32 3.76 5.86
CA ALA A 78 -8.80 3.78 7.24
C ALA A 78 -7.31 4.12 7.29
N VAL A 79 -6.50 3.46 6.45
CA VAL A 79 -5.05 3.74 6.35
C VAL A 79 -4.79 5.18 5.85
N ILE A 80 -5.54 5.65 4.85
CA ILE A 80 -5.38 7.03 4.36
C ILE A 80 -5.79 8.05 5.41
N GLU A 81 -6.91 7.85 6.11
CA GLU A 81 -7.37 8.75 7.16
C GLU A 81 -6.39 8.80 8.32
N GLU A 82 -5.84 7.66 8.74
CA GLU A 82 -4.76 7.61 9.73
C GLU A 82 -3.54 8.38 9.25
N TYR A 83 -3.09 8.11 8.01
CA TYR A 83 -1.95 8.78 7.43
C TYR A 83 -2.15 10.31 7.32
N LEU A 84 -3.38 10.80 7.13
CA LEU A 84 -3.65 12.24 7.03
C LEU A 84 -3.81 12.92 8.41
N LYS A 85 -3.79 12.18 9.52
CA LYS A 85 -3.81 12.79 10.86
C LYS A 85 -2.53 13.62 11.06
N PRO A 86 -2.67 14.84 11.62
CA PRO A 86 -1.51 15.69 11.89
C PRO A 86 -0.60 14.99 12.90
N ALA A 87 0.68 14.87 12.55
CA ALA A 87 1.68 14.34 13.46
C ALA A 87 1.93 15.33 14.60
N LYS A 88 2.26 14.81 15.78
CA LYS A 88 2.67 15.64 16.90
C LYS A 88 4.09 16.13 16.66
N ILE A 89 4.28 17.43 16.48
CA ILE A 89 5.59 18.03 16.21
C ILE A 89 6.28 18.38 17.53
N GLU A 90 7.42 17.73 17.76
CA GLU A 90 8.33 17.99 18.89
C GLU A 90 9.50 18.85 18.39
N CYS A 91 9.54 20.11 18.84
CA CYS A 91 10.48 21.11 18.34
C CYS A 91 11.89 21.04 18.93
N ASP A 92 12.07 20.16 19.91
CA ASP A 92 13.35 19.92 20.59
C ASP A 92 14.06 18.66 20.06
N ALA A 93 13.49 18.00 19.04
CA ALA A 93 14.04 16.76 18.49
C ALA A 93 15.28 17.03 17.61
N GLU A 94 16.33 16.22 17.78
CA GLU A 94 17.52 16.25 16.93
C GLU A 94 17.23 15.77 15.49
N SER A 95 16.23 14.89 15.34
CA SER A 95 15.77 14.37 14.06
C SER A 95 14.24 14.30 13.99
N TYR A 96 13.72 14.40 12.77
CA TYR A 96 12.30 14.25 12.46
C TYR A 96 11.87 12.79 12.33
N ASP A 97 12.61 11.85 12.91
CA ASP A 97 12.35 10.40 12.74
C ASP A 97 11.00 9.97 13.32
N ALA A 98 10.48 10.67 14.34
CA ALA A 98 9.14 10.46 14.89
C ALA A 98 8.01 10.74 13.86
N LEU A 99 8.27 11.52 12.80
CA LEU A 99 7.32 11.68 11.68
C LEU A 99 7.24 10.42 10.80
N SER A 100 8.18 9.48 10.96
CA SER A 100 8.31 8.28 10.11
C SER A 100 7.73 7.01 10.74
N GLU A 101 7.20 7.07 11.96
CA GLU A 101 6.58 5.90 12.61
C GLU A 101 5.31 5.47 11.86
N PRO A 102 5.16 4.15 11.59
CA PRO A 102 3.96 3.63 10.93
C PRO A 102 2.74 3.72 11.86
N GLY A 103 1.57 3.96 11.28
CA GLY A 103 0.30 3.91 12.01
C GLY A 103 -0.18 2.47 12.25
N ASP A 104 -1.13 2.32 13.18
CA ASP A 104 -1.66 1.02 13.58
C ASP A 104 -2.46 0.36 12.43
N GLU A 105 -3.24 1.14 11.68
CA GLU A 105 -4.02 0.64 10.54
C GLU A 105 -3.10 0.19 9.40
N LEU A 106 -2.00 0.90 9.20
CA LEU A 106 -0.98 0.51 8.24
C LEU A 106 -0.32 -0.81 8.64
N LEU A 107 0.01 -0.98 9.91
CA LEU A 107 0.60 -2.22 10.44
C LEU A 107 -0.36 -3.39 10.27
N GLU A 108 -1.64 -3.24 10.65
CA GLU A 108 -2.65 -4.29 10.48
C GLU A 108 -2.80 -4.69 8.99
N LEU A 109 -2.82 -3.71 8.08
CA LEU A 109 -2.87 -4.00 6.65
C LEU A 109 -1.59 -4.69 6.17
N ALA A 110 -0.42 -4.27 6.64
CA ALA A 110 0.86 -4.83 6.25
C ALA A 110 1.05 -6.28 6.75
N GLU A 111 0.59 -6.59 7.97
CA GLU A 111 0.56 -7.97 8.51
C GLU A 111 -0.28 -8.90 7.62
N SER A 112 -1.33 -8.35 7.01
CA SER A 112 -2.17 -9.04 6.02
C SER A 112 -1.55 -9.13 4.62
N LEU A 113 -0.25 -8.90 4.47
CA LEU A 113 0.43 -9.02 3.19
C LEU A 113 1.70 -9.86 3.37
N PRO A 114 1.95 -10.86 2.51
CA PRO A 114 3.10 -11.77 2.67
C PRO A 114 4.46 -11.07 2.70
N THR A 115 4.56 -9.92 2.03
CA THR A 115 5.78 -9.12 1.96
C THR A 115 6.16 -8.50 3.32
N TRP A 116 5.17 -8.20 4.18
CA TRP A 116 5.37 -7.49 5.45
C TRP A 116 4.86 -8.25 6.68
N ASN A 117 4.45 -9.51 6.54
CA ASN A 117 4.02 -10.36 7.66
C ASN A 117 5.16 -10.69 8.66
N ASP A 118 6.41 -10.39 8.33
CA ASP A 118 7.55 -10.62 9.21
C ASP A 118 7.88 -9.40 10.07
N GLN A 119 8.02 -9.63 11.38
CA GLN A 119 8.44 -8.60 12.35
C GLN A 119 9.82 -7.98 12.04
N GLU A 120 10.64 -8.65 11.26
CA GLU A 120 11.99 -8.19 10.89
C GLU A 120 11.99 -7.18 9.73
N VAL A 121 10.87 -6.94 9.05
CA VAL A 121 10.79 -5.92 7.99
C VAL A 121 10.41 -4.59 8.65
N PRO A 122 11.34 -3.64 8.81
CA PRO A 122 11.02 -2.35 9.39
C PRO A 122 10.05 -1.62 8.46
N LEU A 123 8.84 -1.37 8.93
CA LEU A 123 7.85 -0.58 8.20
C LEU A 123 7.93 0.87 8.65
N SER A 124 8.05 1.77 7.69
CA SER A 124 7.97 3.21 7.93
C SER A 124 6.66 3.77 7.38
N ARG A 125 6.26 4.95 7.87
CA ARG A 125 5.17 5.73 7.29
C ARG A 125 5.34 5.98 5.78
N LEU A 126 6.58 6.09 5.30
CA LEU A 126 6.88 6.32 3.88
C LEU A 126 6.55 5.10 3.01
N ASP A 127 6.50 3.91 3.61
CA ASP A 127 6.13 2.66 2.92
C ASP A 127 4.61 2.51 2.74
N THR A 128 3.79 3.41 3.30
CA THR A 128 2.32 3.42 3.13
C THR A 128 1.91 3.26 1.68
N SER A 129 2.54 4.01 0.78
CA SER A 129 2.24 3.95 -0.66
C SER A 129 2.50 2.57 -1.27
N ARG A 130 3.56 1.88 -0.81
CA ARG A 130 3.94 0.55 -1.31
C ARG A 130 2.96 -0.51 -0.80
N VAL A 131 2.60 -0.46 0.47
CA VAL A 131 1.62 -1.35 1.11
C VAL A 131 0.26 -1.23 0.42
N LEU A 132 -0.23 -0.01 0.21
CA LEU A 132 -1.50 0.22 -0.47
C LEU A 132 -1.50 -0.26 -1.92
N LEU A 133 -0.41 -0.08 -2.66
CA LEU A 133 -0.28 -0.57 -4.03
C LEU A 133 -0.27 -2.10 -4.10
N GLU A 134 0.38 -2.76 -3.14
CA GLU A 134 0.36 -4.21 -3.06
C GLU A 134 -1.04 -4.73 -2.68
N TYR A 135 -1.73 -4.06 -1.77
CA TYR A 135 -3.11 -4.40 -1.45
C TYR A 135 -4.05 -4.23 -2.66
N LEU A 136 -3.90 -3.14 -3.43
CA LEU A 136 -4.62 -2.95 -4.70
C LEU A 136 -4.30 -4.08 -5.68
N ARG A 137 -3.02 -4.47 -5.80
CA ARG A 137 -2.61 -5.56 -6.70
C ARG A 137 -3.35 -6.84 -6.35
N VAL A 138 -3.36 -7.24 -5.08
CA VAL A 138 -4.05 -8.45 -4.63
C VAL A 138 -5.55 -8.37 -4.88
N TYR A 139 -6.17 -7.22 -4.60
CA TYR A 139 -7.59 -6.98 -4.87
C TYR A 139 -7.93 -7.10 -6.36
N GLU A 140 -7.13 -6.49 -7.24
CA GLU A 140 -7.32 -6.60 -8.69
C GLU A 140 -7.13 -8.04 -9.19
N CYS A 141 -6.20 -8.80 -8.63
CA CYS A 141 -6.03 -10.20 -8.98
C CYS A 141 -7.25 -11.04 -8.57
N ALA A 142 -7.79 -10.81 -7.37
CA ALA A 142 -9.02 -11.47 -6.94
C ALA A 142 -10.20 -11.14 -7.87
N LEU A 143 -10.33 -9.87 -8.29
CA LEU A 143 -11.35 -9.45 -9.25
C LEU A 143 -11.18 -10.11 -10.63
N MET A 144 -9.94 -10.19 -11.14
CA MET A 144 -9.65 -10.84 -12.43
C MET A 144 -9.93 -12.34 -12.39
N GLU A 145 -9.55 -13.01 -11.30
CA GLU A 145 -9.82 -14.44 -11.12
C GLU A 145 -11.33 -14.72 -11.06
N PHE A 146 -12.08 -13.90 -10.32
CA PHE A 146 -13.54 -14.03 -10.26
C PHE A 146 -14.19 -13.78 -11.64
N ASP A 147 -13.69 -12.81 -12.40
CA ASP A 147 -14.19 -12.51 -13.76
C ASP A 147 -14.01 -13.72 -14.71
N GLU A 148 -12.86 -14.40 -14.63
CA GLU A 148 -12.58 -15.58 -15.45
C GLU A 148 -13.50 -16.77 -15.12
N PHE A 149 -13.88 -16.91 -13.84
CA PHE A 149 -14.74 -17.99 -13.35
C PHE A 149 -16.14 -17.53 -12.93
N VAL A 150 -16.63 -16.40 -13.47
CA VAL A 150 -17.85 -15.72 -12.99
C VAL A 150 -19.08 -16.63 -12.89
N PHE A 151 -19.28 -17.53 -13.85
CA PHE A 151 -20.41 -18.47 -13.85
C PHE A 151 -20.26 -19.57 -12.80
N TYR A 152 -19.04 -20.07 -12.60
CA TYR A 152 -18.78 -21.11 -11.60
C TYR A 152 -18.93 -20.53 -10.20
N ASP A 153 -18.33 -19.37 -9.95
CA ASP A 153 -18.37 -18.72 -8.65
C ASP A 153 -19.75 -18.21 -8.30
N THR A 154 -20.47 -17.63 -9.26
CA THR A 154 -21.85 -17.20 -9.02
C THR A 154 -22.74 -18.38 -8.70
N ARG A 155 -22.54 -19.50 -9.38
CA ARG A 155 -23.27 -20.73 -9.06
C ARG A 155 -22.93 -21.24 -7.67
N GLN A 156 -21.66 -21.21 -7.29
CA GLN A 156 -21.19 -21.70 -5.99
C GLN A 156 -21.73 -20.84 -4.84
N GLU A 157 -21.64 -19.51 -4.93
CA GLU A 157 -22.16 -18.60 -3.91
C GLU A 157 -23.68 -18.72 -3.73
N GLU A 158 -24.44 -18.84 -4.82
CA GLU A 158 -25.90 -19.02 -4.76
C GLU A 158 -26.28 -20.40 -4.18
N TYR A 159 -25.47 -21.42 -4.44
CA TYR A 159 -25.65 -22.75 -3.86
C TYR A 159 -25.43 -22.71 -2.34
N ASP A 160 -24.40 -22.01 -1.89
CA ASP A 160 -24.07 -21.86 -0.47
C ASP A 160 -25.15 -21.04 0.29
N ASP A 161 -25.81 -20.10 -0.38
CA ASP A 161 -26.92 -19.31 0.18
C ASP A 161 -28.26 -20.05 0.27
N GLN A 162 -28.66 -20.73 -0.81
CA GLN A 162 -30.03 -21.26 -0.98
C GLN A 162 -30.15 -22.75 -0.66
N GLY A 163 -29.03 -23.48 -0.59
CA GLY A 163 -28.99 -24.93 -0.42
C GLY A 163 -29.59 -25.73 -1.59
N ASP A 164 -29.56 -27.06 -1.46
CA ASP A 164 -29.95 -28.00 -2.53
C ASP A 164 -31.38 -27.80 -3.09
N SER A 165 -32.33 -27.37 -2.25
CA SER A 165 -33.74 -27.24 -2.65
C SER A 165 -34.08 -25.95 -3.40
N GLY A 166 -33.28 -24.89 -3.22
CA GLY A 166 -33.44 -23.62 -3.94
C GLY A 166 -32.72 -23.62 -5.29
N PHE A 167 -31.58 -24.31 -5.36
CA PHE A 167 -30.71 -24.33 -6.54
C PHE A 167 -31.41 -24.83 -7.82
N LEU A 168 -32.17 -25.92 -7.75
CA LEU A 168 -32.89 -26.47 -8.92
C LEU A 168 -33.98 -25.53 -9.46
N LYS A 169 -34.44 -24.58 -8.64
CA LYS A 169 -35.42 -23.56 -9.04
C LYS A 169 -34.74 -22.34 -9.66
N TYR A 170 -33.46 -22.12 -9.35
CA TYR A 170 -32.62 -21.09 -9.96
C TYR A 170 -32.36 -21.46 -11.42
N PHE A 171 -33.17 -20.89 -12.32
CA PHE A 171 -33.09 -21.17 -13.74
C PHE A 171 -31.80 -20.61 -14.34
N LEU A 172 -31.35 -21.17 -15.47
CA LEU A 172 -30.22 -20.64 -16.26
C LEU A 172 -30.35 -19.13 -16.55
N SER A 173 -31.58 -18.60 -16.68
CA SER A 173 -31.80 -17.16 -16.87
C SER A 173 -31.39 -16.32 -15.68
N ASP A 174 -31.68 -16.78 -14.46
CA ASP A 174 -31.41 -16.03 -13.23
C ASP A 174 -29.92 -16.05 -12.92
N LEU A 175 -29.27 -17.20 -13.17
CA LEU A 175 -27.80 -17.32 -13.08
C LEU A 175 -27.10 -16.40 -14.07
N MET A 176 -27.58 -16.33 -15.33
CA MET A 176 -27.03 -15.41 -16.34
C MET A 176 -27.20 -13.95 -15.93
N ASN A 177 -28.37 -13.58 -15.40
CA ASN A 177 -28.62 -12.22 -14.92
C ASN A 177 -27.70 -11.86 -13.73
N SER A 178 -27.56 -12.74 -12.74
CA SER A 178 -26.64 -12.54 -11.60
C SER A 178 -25.19 -12.40 -12.07
N ALA A 179 -24.74 -13.26 -12.99
CA ALA A 179 -23.38 -13.19 -13.53
C ALA A 179 -23.11 -11.88 -14.28
N VAL A 180 -24.07 -11.38 -15.06
CA VAL A 180 -23.95 -10.09 -15.75
C VAL A 180 -23.85 -8.94 -14.74
N LEU A 181 -24.71 -8.90 -13.72
CA LEU A 181 -24.66 -7.87 -12.67
C LEU A 181 -23.30 -7.87 -11.95
N ARG A 182 -22.75 -9.05 -11.66
CA ARG A 182 -21.45 -9.18 -10.99
C ARG A 182 -20.29 -8.77 -11.89
N SER A 183 -20.34 -9.11 -13.17
CA SER A 183 -19.36 -8.62 -14.16
C SER A 183 -19.39 -7.09 -14.28
N GLU A 184 -20.57 -6.46 -14.23
CA GLU A 184 -20.67 -4.99 -14.19
C GLU A 184 -20.01 -4.39 -12.94
N ILE A 185 -20.15 -5.03 -11.77
CA ILE A 185 -19.47 -4.62 -10.54
C ILE A 185 -17.95 -4.70 -10.74
N ILE A 186 -17.44 -5.81 -11.26
CA ILE A 186 -16.00 -6.03 -11.48
C ILE A 186 -15.42 -4.99 -12.43
N VAL A 187 -16.07 -4.78 -13.58
CA VAL A 187 -15.62 -3.80 -14.59
C VAL A 187 -15.61 -2.39 -14.00
N ARG A 188 -16.66 -2.03 -13.24
CA ARG A 188 -16.74 -0.75 -12.55
C ARG A 188 -15.59 -0.59 -11.56
N GLU A 189 -15.39 -1.55 -10.68
CA GLU A 189 -14.36 -1.49 -9.64
C GLU A 189 -12.95 -1.42 -10.21
N ARG A 190 -12.64 -2.22 -11.24
CA ARG A 190 -11.34 -2.17 -11.93
C ARG A 190 -11.04 -0.78 -12.50
N SER A 191 -12.06 -0.04 -12.95
CA SER A 191 -11.88 1.32 -13.47
C SER A 191 -11.68 2.37 -12.36
N ILE A 192 -12.29 2.17 -11.19
CA ILE A 192 -12.33 3.15 -10.10
C ILE A 192 -11.19 2.94 -9.11
N ALA A 193 -10.95 1.72 -8.64
CA ALA A 193 -10.05 1.41 -7.53
C ALA A 193 -8.62 1.90 -7.79
N ARG A 194 -8.06 1.55 -8.95
CA ARG A 194 -6.71 1.98 -9.35
C ARG A 194 -6.59 3.49 -9.48
N THR A 195 -7.54 4.11 -10.19
CA THR A 195 -7.52 5.56 -10.45
C THR A 195 -7.67 6.36 -9.15
N SER A 196 -8.57 5.95 -8.27
CA SER A 196 -8.80 6.61 -6.98
C SER A 196 -7.60 6.46 -6.05
N LEU A 197 -7.03 5.26 -5.94
CA LEU A 197 -5.85 5.04 -5.10
C LEU A 197 -4.64 5.83 -5.61
N HIS A 198 -4.39 5.86 -6.93
CA HIS A 198 -3.28 6.66 -7.47
C HIS A 198 -3.42 8.15 -7.14
N ARG A 199 -4.63 8.70 -7.19
CA ARG A 199 -4.88 10.09 -6.79
C ARG A 199 -4.60 10.29 -5.30
N ALA A 200 -5.05 9.39 -4.44
CA ALA A 200 -4.78 9.44 -3.02
C ALA A 200 -3.28 9.37 -2.71
N ILE A 201 -2.55 8.42 -3.31
CA ILE A 201 -1.10 8.29 -3.16
C ILE A 201 -0.38 9.56 -3.65
N THR A 202 -0.83 10.15 -4.75
CA THR A 202 -0.25 11.40 -5.26
C THR A 202 -0.43 12.55 -4.27
N LEU A 203 -1.60 12.62 -3.62
CA LEU A 203 -1.88 13.59 -2.56
C LEU A 203 -1.02 13.34 -1.32
N MET A 204 -0.94 12.10 -0.85
CA MET A 204 -0.09 11.71 0.29
C MET A 204 1.38 12.03 0.03
N GLY A 205 1.89 11.71 -1.15
CA GLY A 205 3.27 12.04 -1.53
C GLY A 205 3.55 13.53 -1.59
N ALA A 206 2.53 14.38 -1.75
CA ALA A 206 2.67 15.83 -1.59
C ALA A 206 2.78 16.22 -0.10
N PHE A 207 2.00 15.59 0.78
CA PHE A 207 2.11 15.78 2.23
C PHE A 207 3.45 15.32 2.79
N ASP A 208 3.97 14.15 2.39
CA ASP A 208 5.30 13.67 2.82
C ASP A 208 6.41 14.69 2.54
N ARG A 209 6.34 15.36 1.38
CA ARG A 209 7.34 16.35 0.98
C ARG A 209 7.22 17.67 1.74
N LEU A 210 6.01 18.02 2.17
CA LEU A 210 5.72 19.26 2.88
C LEU A 210 5.79 19.08 4.40
N GLY A 211 5.68 17.87 4.92
CA GLY A 211 5.66 17.56 6.35
C GLY A 211 6.85 18.15 7.13
N PRO A 212 8.10 17.95 6.69
CA PRO A 212 9.26 18.54 7.36
C PRO A 212 9.24 20.07 7.34
N LEU A 213 8.80 20.67 6.24
CA LEU A 213 8.69 22.13 6.11
C LEU A 213 7.62 22.68 7.07
N ASP A 214 6.47 22.01 7.16
CA ASP A 214 5.40 22.38 8.09
C ASP A 214 5.87 22.29 9.55
N ALA A 215 6.62 21.23 9.88
CA ALA A 215 7.23 21.05 11.20
C ALA A 215 8.23 22.17 11.54
N GLU A 216 9.12 22.53 10.62
CA GLU A 216 10.06 23.64 10.81
C GLU A 216 9.32 24.98 11.01
N LEU A 217 8.27 25.24 10.24
CA LEU A 217 7.47 26.46 10.35
C LEU A 217 6.74 26.55 11.69
N GLU A 218 6.15 25.46 12.17
CA GLU A 218 5.50 25.43 13.48
C GLU A 218 6.51 25.71 14.61
N CYS A 219 7.69 25.10 14.54
CA CYS A 219 8.74 25.32 15.52
C CYS A 219 9.32 26.73 15.48
N MET A 220 9.52 27.31 14.29
CA MET A 220 9.90 28.70 14.12
C MET A 220 8.84 29.65 14.69
N GLN A 221 7.56 29.34 14.52
CA GLN A 221 6.47 30.12 15.10
C GLN A 221 6.51 30.08 16.64
N ARG A 222 6.70 28.91 17.25
CA ARG A 222 6.86 28.77 18.71
C ARG A 222 8.07 29.55 19.21
N PHE A 223 9.21 29.40 18.56
CA PHE A 223 10.43 30.15 18.89
C PHE A 223 10.24 31.67 18.79
N SER A 224 9.46 32.15 17.81
CA SER A 224 9.16 33.57 17.67
C SER A 224 8.34 34.13 18.85
N LEU A 225 7.46 33.31 19.43
CA LEU A 225 6.71 33.67 20.63
C LEU A 225 7.63 33.70 21.85
N ASP A 226 8.53 32.73 21.98
CA ASP A 226 9.50 32.69 23.09
C ASP A 226 10.45 33.87 23.04
N MET A 227 10.96 34.27 21.87
CA MET A 227 11.78 35.47 21.72
C MET A 227 11.04 36.74 22.14
N ARG A 228 9.75 36.86 21.84
CA ARG A 228 8.94 38.01 22.30
C ARG A 228 8.77 38.01 23.81
N ASN A 229 8.54 36.83 24.41
CA ASN A 229 8.43 36.69 25.86
C ASN A 229 9.75 37.03 26.57
N ILE A 230 10.88 36.55 26.05
CA ILE A 230 12.22 36.86 26.58
C ILE A 230 12.51 38.36 26.42
N ALA A 231 12.20 38.95 25.26
CA ALA A 231 12.40 40.38 25.04
C ALA A 231 11.57 41.22 26.02
N ALA A 232 10.30 40.85 26.23
CA ALA A 232 9.44 41.52 27.21
C ALA A 232 9.99 41.40 28.64
N LEU A 233 10.41 40.20 29.06
CA LEU A 233 11.00 39.96 30.39
C LEU A 233 12.33 40.71 30.56
N SER A 234 13.15 40.76 29.51
CA SER A 234 14.40 41.53 29.51
C SER A 234 14.14 43.04 29.62
N ALA A 235 13.08 43.54 28.98
CA ALA A 235 12.68 44.94 29.07
C ALA A 235 12.20 45.28 30.49
N GLU A 236 11.37 44.43 31.10
CA GLU A 236 10.89 44.61 32.48
C GLU A 236 12.03 44.55 33.50
N THR A 237 12.92 43.57 33.39
CA THR A 237 14.10 43.47 34.27
C THR A 237 15.05 44.66 34.09
N SER A 238 15.24 45.14 32.87
CA SER A 238 16.04 46.34 32.60
C SER A 238 15.43 47.62 33.19
N ALA A 239 14.10 47.69 33.30
CA ALA A 239 13.40 48.80 33.93
C ALA A 239 13.56 48.79 35.46
N CYS A 240 13.71 47.61 36.07
CA CYS A 240 13.93 47.45 37.52
C CYS A 240 15.41 47.56 37.93
N LEU A 241 16.37 47.47 37.00
CA LEU A 241 17.77 47.69 37.31
C LEU A 241 18.00 49.15 37.73
N PRO A 242 18.70 49.42 38.84
CA PRO A 242 18.98 50.78 39.27
C PRO A 242 19.75 51.47 38.15
N ARG A 243 19.20 52.57 37.63
CA ARG A 243 19.90 53.41 36.65
C ARG A 243 21.26 53.77 37.23
N ILE A 244 22.34 53.50 36.49
CA ILE A 244 23.73 53.80 36.89
C ILE A 244 23.92 55.23 37.41
N TRP A 245 23.08 56.17 36.98
CA TRP A 245 23.09 57.57 37.44
C TRP A 245 22.51 57.79 38.86
N ASN A 246 21.74 56.86 39.41
CA ASN A 246 21.22 56.88 40.79
C ASN A 246 22.13 56.15 41.80
N ALA A 247 23.27 55.60 41.38
CA ALA A 247 24.18 54.89 42.28
C ALA A 247 24.84 55.81 43.34
N LYS A 248 24.82 57.14 43.15
CA LYS A 248 25.43 58.11 44.07
C LYS A 248 24.65 58.34 45.37
N ASP A 249 23.38 57.94 45.47
CA ASP A 249 22.53 58.31 46.62
C ASP A 249 22.34 57.18 47.65
N SER A 250 22.90 55.98 47.41
CA SER A 250 22.75 54.82 48.32
C SER A 250 23.86 54.66 49.38
N LEU A 251 24.89 55.53 49.36
CA LEU A 251 25.98 55.55 50.34
C LEU A 251 25.89 56.77 51.27
N ARG A 252 24.68 57.18 51.68
CA ARG A 252 24.55 58.02 52.88
C ARG A 252 24.68 57.12 54.10
N ASP A 253 25.92 57.02 54.55
CA ASP A 253 26.40 56.45 55.80
C ASP A 253 25.46 56.83 56.96
N ILE A 254 24.70 55.86 57.48
CA ILE A 254 24.03 55.99 58.77
C ILE A 254 25.15 55.86 59.81
N LYS A 255 25.71 57.01 60.21
CA LYS A 255 26.40 57.11 61.50
C LYS A 255 25.33 57.31 62.57
N ASP A 256 24.90 56.19 63.16
CA ASP A 256 24.23 56.22 64.46
C ASP A 256 25.29 56.41 65.55
N GLU A 257 24.97 57.33 66.48
CA GLU A 257 25.76 57.76 67.64
C GLU A 257 26.13 56.64 68.62
#